data_AF-A0A1Z4RQS2-F1
#
_entry.id   AF-A0A1Z4RQS2-F1
#
_cell.length_a   1.000
_cell.length_b   1.000
_cell.length_c   1.000
_cell.angle_alpha   90.00
_cell.angle_beta   90.00
_cell.angle_gamma   90.00
#
_symmetry.space_group_name_H-M   'P 1'
#
loop_
_entity.id
_entity.type
_entity.pdbx_description
1 polymer ?
#
loop_
_entity_poly.entity_id
_entity_poly.type
_entity_poly.pdbx_seq_one_letter_code
_entity_poly.pdbx_strand_id
1 'polypeptide(L)'
;MGKITLTLAILSSILAYSPKCLADDFQDLISGKKAPLTKQLKDLNESWRQIAISGQYEMADLMKSWTSIFGINSYNNIYYTQGKTVIVNDESYVVAYRLPISDQTLTMQSFMENIMGSMGGLTGSDCDEIGSVDKITPQTNIQLSLLNLKTIGSLNDIRPFNLESELAAAEKAQQQSKAACERIKTETINSEVESDLRELGIALQSYADQHQGKLPNMNNSETVKEALGDLVYDPAFFVHPETLEPYLPNPALSNKTLADINDPTETVTFYESQPAADGTIGVVFADGYYQRLSPEDWETIKQSSKLP
;
A
#
# COMPACT_ATOMS: atom_id res chain seq x y z
N MET A 1 -66.88 -18.12 -59.05
CA MET A 1 -66.69 -19.40 -58.33
C MET A 1 -65.20 -19.72 -58.33
N GLY A 2 -64.48 -19.31 -57.29
CA GLY A 2 -63.04 -19.51 -57.14
C GLY A 2 -62.75 -20.31 -55.87
N LYS A 3 -61.94 -21.37 -56.00
CA LYS A 3 -61.72 -22.42 -55.01
C LYS A 3 -60.91 -21.90 -53.81
N ILE A 4 -61.37 -22.28 -52.61
CA ILE A 4 -60.71 -22.10 -51.32
C ILE A 4 -59.61 -23.17 -51.21
N THR A 5 -58.37 -22.75 -51.00
CA THR A 5 -57.25 -23.66 -50.68
C THR A 5 -56.88 -23.45 -49.22
N LEU A 6 -57.16 -24.47 -48.42
CA LEU A 6 -56.89 -24.58 -46.98
C LEU A 6 -55.43 -25.01 -46.80
N THR A 7 -54.56 -24.13 -46.26
CA THR A 7 -53.16 -24.48 -45.96
C THR A 7 -53.05 -24.87 -44.49
N LEU A 8 -52.66 -26.13 -44.28
CA LEU A 8 -52.54 -26.84 -43.01
C LEU A 8 -51.34 -26.30 -42.21
N ALA A 9 -51.55 -25.96 -40.94
CA ALA A 9 -50.52 -25.58 -39.99
C ALA A 9 -49.76 -26.83 -39.50
N ILE A 10 -48.44 -26.87 -39.69
CA ILE A 10 -47.55 -27.86 -39.07
C ILE A 10 -46.93 -27.19 -37.84
N LEU A 11 -47.43 -27.58 -36.67
CA LEU A 11 -46.90 -27.21 -35.37
C LEU A 11 -45.67 -28.09 -35.10
N SER A 12 -44.47 -27.59 -35.42
CA SER A 12 -43.21 -28.26 -35.06
C SER A 12 -42.92 -28.03 -33.56
N SER A 13 -43.26 -29.02 -32.76
CA SER A 13 -42.83 -29.16 -31.37
C SER A 13 -41.31 -29.32 -31.34
N ILE A 14 -40.58 -28.21 -31.13
CA ILE A 14 -39.16 -28.26 -30.79
C ILE A 14 -39.07 -28.84 -29.38
N LEU A 15 -38.87 -30.15 -29.29
CA LEU A 15 -38.34 -30.82 -28.10
C LEU A 15 -36.96 -30.21 -27.85
N ALA A 16 -36.89 -29.26 -26.91
CA ALA A 16 -35.65 -28.84 -26.30
C ALA A 16 -35.10 -30.04 -25.53
N TYR A 17 -34.35 -30.90 -26.22
CA TYR A 17 -33.43 -31.83 -25.59
C TYR A 17 -32.37 -30.99 -24.90
N SER A 18 -32.55 -30.72 -23.61
CA SER A 18 -31.44 -30.37 -22.74
C SER A 18 -30.48 -31.57 -22.78
N PRO A 19 -29.28 -31.46 -23.38
CA PRO A 19 -28.33 -32.56 -23.31
C PRO A 19 -28.07 -32.81 -21.82
N LYS A 20 -28.27 -34.06 -21.38
CA LYS A 20 -27.89 -34.48 -20.03
C LYS A 20 -26.40 -34.15 -19.85
N CYS A 21 -26.10 -33.23 -18.94
CA CYS A 21 -24.75 -32.86 -18.56
C CYS A 21 -24.04 -34.12 -18.05
N LEU A 22 -23.10 -34.66 -18.82
CA LEU A 22 -22.29 -35.79 -18.39
C LEU A 22 -21.26 -35.28 -17.38
N ALA A 23 -21.20 -35.91 -16.20
CA ALA A 23 -20.18 -35.65 -15.18
C ALA A 23 -18.74 -35.76 -15.73
N ASP A 24 -18.57 -36.48 -16.84
CA ASP A 24 -17.32 -36.62 -17.59
C ASP A 24 -16.76 -35.26 -18.06
N ASP A 25 -17.60 -34.26 -18.37
CA ASP A 25 -17.13 -32.99 -18.93
C ASP A 25 -16.39 -32.11 -17.91
N PHE A 26 -16.79 -32.18 -16.63
CA PHE A 26 -16.06 -31.51 -15.55
C PHE A 26 -14.76 -32.24 -15.21
N GLN A 27 -14.80 -33.59 -15.15
CA GLN A 27 -13.62 -34.39 -14.88
C GLN A 27 -12.55 -34.22 -15.98
N ASP A 28 -12.96 -34.13 -17.24
CA ASP A 28 -12.07 -33.89 -18.37
C ASP A 28 -11.52 -32.45 -18.39
N LEU A 29 -12.25 -31.49 -17.83
CA LEU A 29 -11.78 -30.12 -17.65
C LEU A 29 -10.71 -30.02 -16.54
N ILE A 30 -10.98 -30.56 -15.34
CA ILE A 30 -10.05 -30.50 -14.20
C ILE A 30 -8.85 -31.45 -14.36
N SER A 31 -8.95 -32.46 -15.24
CA SER A 31 -7.79 -33.31 -15.60
C SER A 31 -6.87 -32.66 -16.63
N GLY A 32 -7.23 -31.49 -17.16
CA GLY A 32 -6.43 -30.78 -18.15
C GLY A 32 -6.62 -31.27 -19.59
N LYS A 33 -7.46 -32.29 -19.83
CA LYS A 33 -7.68 -32.85 -21.17
C LYS A 33 -8.41 -31.89 -22.09
N LYS A 34 -9.43 -31.19 -21.57
CA LYS A 34 -10.25 -30.23 -22.35
C LYS A 34 -9.58 -28.85 -22.46
N ALA A 35 -8.95 -28.40 -21.38
CA ALA A 35 -8.20 -27.16 -21.33
C ALA A 35 -7.01 -27.34 -20.37
N PRO A 36 -5.79 -26.88 -20.72
CA PRO A 36 -4.65 -26.95 -19.82
C PRO A 36 -4.95 -26.25 -18.49
N LEU A 37 -4.57 -26.85 -17.36
CA LEU A 37 -4.77 -26.22 -16.04
C LEU A 37 -3.89 -24.98 -15.84
N THR A 38 -2.75 -24.96 -16.51
CA THR A 38 -1.77 -23.88 -16.49
C THR A 38 -1.34 -23.54 -17.91
N LYS A 39 -1.06 -22.27 -18.17
CA LYS A 39 -0.43 -21.77 -19.39
C LYS A 39 0.69 -20.80 -19.04
N GLN A 40 1.60 -20.50 -19.97
CA GLN A 40 2.51 -19.37 -19.81
C GLN A 40 1.93 -18.13 -20.48
N LEU A 41 2.24 -16.94 -19.95
CA LEU A 41 1.74 -15.68 -20.49
C LEU A 41 2.13 -15.47 -21.96
N LYS A 42 3.34 -15.91 -22.35
CA LYS A 42 3.83 -15.87 -23.74
C LYS A 42 3.05 -16.78 -24.71
N ASP A 43 2.30 -17.76 -24.21
CA ASP A 43 1.52 -18.68 -25.04
C ASP A 43 0.19 -18.05 -25.49
N LEU A 44 -0.14 -16.87 -24.95
CA LEU A 44 -1.28 -16.07 -25.36
C LEU A 44 -0.93 -15.24 -26.60
N ASN A 45 -1.94 -14.94 -27.41
CA ASN A 45 -1.81 -14.17 -28.65
C ASN A 45 -3.05 -13.29 -28.86
N GLU A 46 -3.13 -12.59 -29.99
CA GLU A 46 -4.23 -11.65 -30.32
C GLU A 46 -5.63 -12.28 -30.37
N SER A 47 -5.76 -13.62 -30.44
CA SER A 47 -7.06 -14.30 -30.32
C SER A 47 -7.62 -14.28 -28.90
N TRP A 48 -6.76 -14.01 -27.90
CA TRP A 48 -7.16 -13.87 -26.51
C TRP A 48 -7.66 -12.47 -26.24
N ARG A 49 -8.60 -12.37 -25.31
CA ARG A 49 -9.08 -11.11 -24.75
C ARG A 49 -8.67 -11.04 -23.29
N GLN A 50 -8.08 -9.92 -22.92
CA GLN A 50 -8.06 -9.49 -21.55
C GLN A 50 -9.46 -8.98 -21.19
N ILE A 51 -9.93 -9.34 -20.02
CA ILE A 51 -11.13 -8.78 -19.40
C ILE A 51 -10.83 -8.46 -17.94
N ALA A 52 -11.33 -7.33 -17.46
CA ALA A 52 -11.31 -6.97 -16.05
C ALA A 52 -12.71 -7.17 -15.44
N ILE A 53 -12.81 -7.94 -14.35
CA ILE A 53 -14.10 -8.16 -13.67
C ILE A 53 -14.25 -7.19 -12.50
N SER A 54 -15.39 -6.51 -12.39
CA SER A 54 -15.70 -5.65 -11.23
C SER A 54 -17.16 -5.79 -10.79
N GLY A 55 -17.46 -5.57 -9.51
CA GLY A 55 -18.84 -5.36 -9.07
C GLY A 55 -19.54 -6.52 -8.35
N GLN A 56 -18.88 -7.14 -7.37
CA GLN A 56 -19.60 -7.98 -6.39
C GLN A 56 -19.45 -7.54 -4.92
N TYR A 57 -18.61 -6.55 -4.62
CA TYR A 57 -18.47 -6.02 -3.26
C TYR A 57 -18.21 -4.51 -3.32
N GLU A 58 -18.88 -3.71 -2.50
CA GLU A 58 -18.57 -2.26 -2.30
C GLU A 58 -17.12 -2.07 -1.79
N MET A 59 -16.55 -3.11 -1.20
CA MET A 59 -15.11 -3.21 -0.96
C MET A 59 -14.25 -3.16 -2.21
N ALA A 60 -14.77 -3.39 -3.42
CA ALA A 60 -13.96 -3.33 -4.63
C ALA A 60 -13.55 -1.90 -5.00
N ASP A 61 -14.36 -0.87 -4.70
CA ASP A 61 -13.99 0.52 -4.98
C ASP A 61 -13.11 1.11 -3.88
N LEU A 62 -13.32 0.71 -2.62
CA LEU A 62 -12.33 0.94 -1.56
C LEU A 62 -11.02 0.21 -1.93
N MET A 63 -11.07 -1.08 -2.23
CA MET A 63 -9.89 -1.81 -2.67
C MET A 63 -9.25 -1.17 -3.89
N LYS A 64 -9.98 -0.66 -4.89
CA LYS A 64 -9.36 0.07 -6.01
C LYS A 64 -8.64 1.34 -5.56
N SER A 65 -9.23 2.14 -4.66
CA SER A 65 -8.55 3.34 -4.16
C SER A 65 -7.29 2.95 -3.38
N TRP A 66 -7.37 1.89 -2.57
CA TRP A 66 -6.23 1.38 -1.80
C TRP A 66 -5.19 0.67 -2.68
N THR A 67 -5.56 -0.19 -3.63
CA THR A 67 -4.64 -0.80 -4.61
C THR A 67 -4.03 0.22 -5.56
N SER A 68 -4.71 1.33 -5.83
CA SER A 68 -4.13 2.44 -6.61
C SER A 68 -3.08 3.21 -5.81
N ILE A 69 -3.21 3.28 -4.48
CA ILE A 69 -2.26 3.92 -3.58
C ILE A 69 -1.09 2.97 -3.26
N PHE A 70 -1.35 1.68 -3.07
CA PHE A 70 -0.36 0.71 -2.57
C PHE A 70 0.14 -0.27 -3.65
N GLY A 71 -0.31 -0.11 -4.89
CA GLY A 71 0.07 -0.94 -6.04
C GLY A 71 -0.12 -2.45 -5.86
N ILE A 72 -0.91 -2.87 -4.88
CA ILE A 72 -1.14 -4.27 -4.54
C ILE A 72 -2.03 -4.88 -5.62
N ASN A 73 -1.41 -5.64 -6.52
CA ASN A 73 -2.01 -6.51 -7.52
C ASN A 73 -3.38 -6.07 -8.06
N SER A 74 -3.35 -5.01 -8.87
CA SER A 74 -4.38 -4.68 -9.87
C SER A 74 -4.66 -5.81 -10.88
N TYR A 75 -3.96 -6.94 -10.77
CA TYR A 75 -4.09 -8.14 -11.61
C TYR A 75 -5.07 -9.18 -11.06
N ASN A 76 -5.52 -9.05 -9.81
CA ASN A 76 -6.42 -10.04 -9.20
C ASN A 76 -7.79 -10.11 -9.88
N ASN A 77 -8.14 -9.10 -10.68
CA ASN A 77 -9.37 -9.04 -11.46
C ASN A 77 -9.14 -9.14 -12.98
N ILE A 78 -7.90 -9.36 -13.43
CA ILE A 78 -7.55 -9.49 -14.84
C ILE A 78 -7.58 -10.97 -15.25
N TYR A 79 -8.37 -11.24 -16.29
CA TYR A 79 -8.56 -12.58 -16.84
C TYR A 79 -8.28 -12.57 -18.34
N TYR A 80 -7.74 -13.67 -18.83
CA TYR A 80 -7.47 -13.92 -20.23
C TYR A 80 -8.39 -15.03 -20.72
N THR A 81 -9.18 -14.78 -21.77
CA THR A 81 -10.10 -15.77 -22.33
C THR A 81 -10.15 -15.73 -23.85
N GLN A 82 -10.48 -16.88 -24.46
CA GLN A 82 -10.87 -16.97 -25.88
C GLN A 82 -12.40 -16.96 -26.06
N GLY A 83 -13.18 -16.73 -24.99
CA GLY A 83 -14.65 -16.77 -25.02
C GLY A 83 -15.24 -18.19 -25.08
N LYS A 84 -14.41 -19.23 -24.87
CA LYS A 84 -14.88 -20.62 -24.81
C LYS A 84 -15.69 -20.84 -23.54
N THR A 85 -16.79 -21.57 -23.65
CA THR A 85 -17.63 -21.94 -22.51
C THR A 85 -17.63 -23.45 -22.27
N VAL A 86 -17.94 -23.82 -21.04
CA VAL A 86 -18.17 -25.21 -20.60
C VAL A 86 -19.42 -25.25 -19.74
N ILE A 87 -20.15 -26.36 -19.79
CA ILE A 87 -21.33 -26.57 -18.95
C ILE A 87 -20.95 -27.52 -17.82
N VAL A 88 -21.16 -27.10 -16.59
CA VAL A 88 -20.90 -27.91 -15.38
C VAL A 88 -22.15 -27.83 -14.53
N ASN A 89 -22.79 -28.98 -14.25
CA ASN A 89 -24.04 -29.06 -13.48
C ASN A 89 -25.11 -28.07 -13.98
N ASP A 90 -25.36 -28.05 -15.30
CA ASP A 90 -26.34 -27.16 -15.96
C ASP A 90 -26.07 -25.65 -15.84
N GLU A 91 -24.85 -25.28 -15.45
CA GLU A 91 -24.38 -23.89 -15.44
C GLU A 91 -23.29 -23.65 -16.48
N SER A 92 -23.36 -22.51 -17.15
CA SER A 92 -22.38 -22.12 -18.18
C SER A 92 -21.26 -21.30 -17.54
N TYR A 93 -20.03 -21.78 -17.73
CA TYR A 93 -18.81 -21.13 -17.28
C TYR A 93 -17.97 -20.69 -18.48
N VAL A 94 -17.37 -19.50 -18.41
CA VAL A 94 -16.31 -19.09 -19.34
C VAL A 94 -14.98 -19.67 -18.85
N VAL A 95 -14.25 -20.29 -19.78
CA VAL A 95 -12.88 -20.75 -19.56
C VAL A 95 -11.95 -19.54 -19.67
N ALA A 96 -11.36 -19.15 -18.54
CA ALA A 96 -10.42 -18.05 -18.48
C ALA A 96 -9.14 -18.47 -17.75
N TYR A 97 -8.09 -17.66 -17.88
CA TYR A 97 -6.85 -17.82 -17.15
C TYR A 97 -6.54 -16.53 -16.42
N ARG A 98 -5.97 -16.62 -15.22
CA ARG A 98 -5.54 -15.46 -14.44
C ARG A 98 -4.14 -15.68 -13.90
N LEU A 99 -3.48 -14.59 -13.53
CA LEU A 99 -2.22 -14.68 -12.79
C LEU A 99 -2.47 -15.39 -11.45
N PRO A 100 -1.51 -16.21 -10.98
CA PRO A 100 -1.62 -16.89 -9.70
C PRO A 100 -1.75 -15.82 -8.63
N ILE A 101 -2.72 -16.01 -7.74
CA ILE A 101 -2.68 -15.32 -6.46
C ILE A 101 -1.51 -15.97 -5.74
N SER A 102 -0.46 -15.22 -5.44
CA SER A 102 0.64 -15.73 -4.63
C SER A 102 0.06 -16.37 -3.36
N ASP A 103 0.53 -17.55 -3.03
CA ASP A 103 0.25 -18.26 -1.78
C ASP A 103 0.67 -17.44 -0.55
N GLN A 104 1.64 -16.55 -0.74
CA GLN A 104 1.79 -15.33 0.04
C GLN A 104 0.67 -14.36 -0.31
N THR A 105 -0.55 -14.69 0.08
CA THR A 105 -1.57 -13.65 0.20
C THR A 105 -1.02 -12.69 1.24
N LEU A 106 -0.60 -11.50 0.80
CA LEU A 106 -0.77 -10.30 1.62
C LEU A 106 -2.26 -10.26 1.93
N THR A 107 -2.65 -10.94 3.00
CA THR A 107 -4.01 -10.87 3.50
C THR A 107 -4.24 -9.42 3.87
N MET A 108 -5.47 -8.92 3.77
CA MET A 108 -5.77 -7.58 4.28
C MET A 108 -5.26 -7.43 5.72
N GLN A 109 -5.28 -8.53 6.48
CA GLN A 109 -4.68 -8.62 7.80
C GLN A 109 -3.16 -8.46 7.79
N SER A 110 -2.36 -9.22 7.03
CA SER A 110 -0.90 -9.06 7.02
C SER A 110 -0.45 -7.74 6.38
N PHE A 111 -1.24 -7.19 5.46
CA PHE A 111 -1.03 -5.85 4.94
C PHE A 111 -1.39 -4.76 5.96
N MET A 112 -2.53 -4.88 6.66
CA MET A 112 -2.86 -3.99 7.78
C MET A 112 -1.91 -4.20 8.95
N GLU A 113 -1.35 -5.38 9.19
CA GLU A 113 -0.34 -5.62 10.22
C GLU A 113 1.01 -5.02 9.78
N ASN A 114 1.36 -5.05 8.50
CA ASN A 114 2.56 -4.35 8.02
C ASN A 114 2.39 -2.82 8.01
N ILE A 115 1.20 -2.29 7.72
CA ILE A 115 0.93 -0.84 7.70
C ILE A 115 0.57 -0.28 9.07
N MET A 116 -0.26 -0.97 9.85
CA MET A 116 -0.70 -0.54 11.17
C MET A 116 0.16 -1.11 12.29
N GLY A 117 0.76 -2.29 12.12
CA GLY A 117 1.77 -2.79 13.06
C GLY A 117 3.05 -1.97 13.01
N SER A 118 3.32 -1.24 11.92
CA SER A 118 4.39 -0.23 11.90
C SER A 118 4.07 0.98 12.79
N MET A 119 2.82 1.23 13.18
CA MET A 119 2.50 2.24 14.20
C MET A 119 2.88 1.81 15.62
N GLY A 120 3.18 0.51 15.82
CA GLY A 120 3.58 -0.05 17.12
C GLY A 120 5.09 -0.09 17.36
N GLY A 121 5.89 0.40 16.42
CA GLY A 121 7.34 0.22 16.44
C GLY A 121 7.73 -1.24 16.21
N LEU A 122 8.84 -1.44 15.47
CA LEU A 122 9.47 -2.75 15.23
C LEU A 122 8.73 -3.67 14.24
N THR A 123 8.77 -3.28 12.97
CA THR A 123 9.45 -3.98 11.86
C THR A 123 8.78 -3.49 10.58
N GLY A 124 9.21 -2.32 10.10
CA GLY A 124 8.82 -1.86 8.77
C GLY A 124 9.25 -2.93 7.77
N SER A 125 8.29 -3.64 7.17
CA SER A 125 8.57 -4.45 6.00
C SER A 125 9.22 -3.53 4.99
N ASP A 126 10.44 -3.85 4.59
CA ASP A 126 11.19 -3.02 3.66
C ASP A 126 10.34 -2.83 2.40
N CYS A 127 10.30 -1.63 1.81
CA CYS A 127 9.53 -1.42 0.57
C CYS A 127 10.03 -2.33 -0.56
N ASP A 128 11.24 -2.87 -0.41
CA ASP A 128 11.82 -3.90 -1.26
C ASP A 128 11.15 -5.29 -1.09
N GLU A 129 10.59 -5.62 0.07
CA GLU A 129 9.84 -6.87 0.29
C GLU A 129 8.46 -6.83 -0.36
N ILE A 130 7.83 -5.64 -0.47
CA ILE A 130 6.61 -5.46 -1.27
C ILE A 130 6.90 -5.76 -2.77
N GLY A 131 8.15 -5.59 -3.19
CA GLY A 131 8.65 -5.95 -4.52
C GLY A 131 8.91 -7.45 -4.75
N SER A 132 8.75 -8.30 -3.73
CA SER A 132 8.96 -9.76 -3.87
C SER A 132 7.80 -10.49 -4.55
N VAL A 133 6.72 -9.79 -4.92
CA VAL A 133 5.74 -10.35 -5.86
C VAL A 133 6.47 -10.66 -7.16
N ASP A 134 6.60 -11.96 -7.47
CA ASP A 134 7.31 -12.46 -8.64
C ASP A 134 7.03 -11.57 -9.86
N LYS A 135 8.10 -10.91 -10.35
CA LYS A 135 8.02 -10.04 -11.52
C LYS A 135 7.27 -10.77 -12.63
N ILE A 136 6.24 -10.14 -13.18
CA ILE A 136 5.51 -10.72 -14.32
C ILE A 136 6.47 -10.79 -15.50
N THR A 137 6.69 -11.99 -16.02
CA THR A 137 7.55 -12.28 -17.16
C THR A 137 6.76 -13.05 -18.23
N PRO A 138 7.28 -13.16 -19.46
CA PRO A 138 6.69 -14.03 -20.47
C PRO A 138 6.50 -15.49 -20.02
N GLN A 139 7.36 -15.96 -19.09
CA GLN A 139 7.34 -17.31 -18.55
C GLN A 139 6.41 -17.46 -17.34
N THR A 140 5.81 -16.38 -16.85
CA THR A 140 4.87 -16.43 -15.74
C THR A 140 3.71 -17.36 -16.08
N ASN A 141 3.50 -18.33 -15.21
CA ASN A 141 2.40 -19.27 -15.31
C ASN A 141 1.10 -18.57 -14.95
N ILE A 142 0.04 -18.77 -15.74
CA ILE A 142 -1.33 -18.36 -15.46
C ILE A 142 -2.18 -19.60 -15.23
N GLN A 143 -3.12 -19.53 -14.30
CA GLN A 143 -3.93 -20.65 -13.85
C GLN A 143 -5.35 -20.58 -14.42
N LEU A 144 -5.91 -21.74 -14.75
CA LEU A 144 -7.28 -21.87 -15.18
C LEU A 144 -8.26 -21.35 -14.11
N SER A 145 -9.23 -20.56 -14.55
CA SER A 145 -10.35 -20.08 -13.75
C SER A 145 -11.64 -20.25 -14.52
N LEU A 146 -12.68 -20.74 -13.83
CA LEU A 146 -14.00 -20.93 -14.39
C LEU A 146 -14.92 -19.82 -13.91
N LEU A 147 -15.41 -19.03 -14.85
CA LEU A 147 -16.19 -17.83 -14.57
C LEU A 147 -17.67 -18.11 -14.83
N ASN A 148 -18.49 -18.18 -13.77
CA ASN A 148 -19.93 -18.42 -13.90
C ASN A 148 -20.63 -17.20 -14.52
N LEU A 149 -21.25 -17.35 -15.69
CA LEU A 149 -21.87 -16.24 -16.42
C LEU A 149 -23.10 -15.64 -15.72
N LYS A 150 -23.76 -16.37 -14.82
CA LYS A 150 -24.93 -15.86 -14.09
C LYS A 150 -24.54 -14.99 -12.89
N THR A 151 -23.34 -15.21 -12.34
CA THR A 151 -22.89 -14.55 -11.11
C THR A 151 -21.69 -13.65 -11.34
N ILE A 152 -21.06 -13.67 -12.51
CA ILE A 152 -19.94 -12.79 -12.81
C ILE A 152 -20.39 -11.33 -12.75
N GLY A 153 -19.57 -10.49 -12.12
CA GLY A 153 -19.78 -9.05 -12.11
C GLY A 153 -19.67 -8.43 -13.51
N SER A 154 -19.68 -7.10 -13.56
CA SER A 154 -19.45 -6.35 -14.79
C SER A 154 -18.10 -6.70 -15.41
N LEU A 155 -18.13 -7.04 -16.71
CA LEU A 155 -16.95 -7.20 -17.54
C LEU A 155 -16.55 -5.84 -18.10
N ASN A 156 -15.32 -5.42 -17.82
CA ASN A 156 -14.74 -4.16 -18.27
C ASN A 156 -13.41 -4.41 -18.98
N ASP A 157 -12.86 -3.36 -19.57
CA ASP A 157 -11.54 -3.35 -20.22
C ASP A 157 -11.32 -4.55 -21.16
N ILE A 158 -12.31 -4.85 -22.00
CA ILE A 158 -12.26 -5.96 -22.94
C ILE A 158 -11.37 -5.55 -24.11
N ARG A 159 -10.12 -6.03 -24.12
CA ARG A 159 -9.13 -5.72 -25.17
C ARG A 159 -8.38 -6.95 -25.66
N PRO A 160 -7.87 -6.95 -26.91
CA PRO A 160 -6.97 -8.01 -27.37
C PRO A 160 -5.73 -8.11 -26.46
N PHE A 161 -5.28 -9.34 -26.21
CA PHE A 161 -4.05 -9.57 -25.47
C PHE A 161 -2.84 -9.08 -26.27
N ASN A 162 -1.96 -8.33 -25.60
CA ASN A 162 -0.66 -7.92 -26.13
C ASN A 162 0.39 -8.07 -25.03
N LEU A 163 1.31 -9.03 -25.19
CA LEU A 163 2.29 -9.37 -24.17
C LEU A 163 3.17 -8.16 -23.76
N GLU A 164 3.62 -7.37 -24.72
CA GLU A 164 4.47 -6.21 -24.47
C GLU A 164 3.74 -5.15 -23.63
N SER A 165 2.48 -4.87 -23.97
CA SER A 165 1.63 -3.97 -23.22
C SER A 165 1.36 -4.47 -21.80
N GLU A 166 1.17 -5.78 -21.60
CA GLU A 166 0.97 -6.35 -20.25
C GLU A 166 2.22 -6.21 -19.38
N LEU A 167 3.39 -6.50 -19.93
CA LEU A 167 4.65 -6.39 -19.20
C LEU A 167 4.97 -4.92 -18.85
N ALA A 168 4.73 -3.99 -19.78
CA ALA A 168 4.91 -2.58 -19.54
C ALA A 168 3.93 -2.03 -18.47
N ALA A 169 2.67 -2.47 -18.49
CA ALA A 169 1.69 -2.12 -17.47
C ALA A 169 2.08 -2.69 -16.09
N ALA A 170 2.59 -3.91 -16.04
CA ALA A 170 3.10 -4.55 -14.82
C ALA A 170 4.28 -3.80 -14.22
N GLU A 171 5.28 -3.47 -15.04
CA GLU A 171 6.45 -2.71 -14.60
C GLU A 171 6.06 -1.32 -14.09
N LYS A 172 5.19 -0.61 -14.81
CA LYS A 172 4.69 0.70 -14.39
C LYS A 172 3.95 0.63 -13.06
N ALA A 173 3.07 -0.36 -12.89
CA ALA A 173 2.33 -0.56 -11.65
C ALA A 173 3.27 -0.88 -10.47
N GLN A 174 4.31 -1.70 -10.70
CA GLN A 174 5.32 -2.00 -9.70
C GLN A 174 6.12 -0.76 -9.28
N GLN A 175 6.55 0.07 -10.24
CA GLN A 175 7.25 1.32 -9.94
C GLN A 175 6.38 2.29 -9.14
N GLN A 176 5.10 2.43 -9.51
CA GLN A 176 4.15 3.26 -8.78
C GLN A 176 3.91 2.75 -7.35
N SER A 177 3.82 1.42 -7.18
CA SER A 177 3.73 0.77 -5.88
C SER A 177 4.92 1.10 -4.99
N LYS A 178 6.14 0.91 -5.52
CA LYS A 178 7.39 1.17 -4.80
C LYS A 178 7.49 2.64 -4.38
N ALA A 179 7.25 3.56 -5.32
CA ALA A 179 7.29 5.00 -5.02
C ALA A 179 6.23 5.42 -3.98
N ALA A 180 5.05 4.81 -4.02
CA ALA A 180 4.01 5.11 -3.02
C ALA A 180 4.33 4.52 -1.65
N CYS A 181 4.90 3.32 -1.58
CA CYS A 181 5.41 2.75 -0.33
C CYS A 181 6.49 3.64 0.28
N GLU A 182 7.49 4.06 -0.51
CA GLU A 182 8.56 4.94 -0.06
C GLU A 182 7.99 6.26 0.49
N ARG A 183 7.02 6.86 -0.20
CA ARG A 183 6.34 8.08 0.26
C ARG A 183 5.66 7.88 1.62
N ILE A 184 4.94 6.77 1.79
CA ILE A 184 4.22 6.49 3.03
C ILE A 184 5.20 6.20 4.17
N LYS A 185 6.27 5.45 3.91
CA LYS A 185 7.36 5.24 4.87
C LYS A 185 7.93 6.58 5.35
N THR A 186 8.25 7.49 4.43
CA THR A 186 8.74 8.83 4.77
C THR A 186 7.70 9.65 5.55
N GLU A 187 6.43 9.66 5.13
CA GLU A 187 5.36 10.36 5.85
C GLU A 187 5.16 9.83 7.28
N THR A 188 5.22 8.51 7.48
CA THR A 188 5.14 7.89 8.81
C THR A 188 6.33 8.28 9.68
N ILE A 189 7.56 8.16 9.17
CA ILE A 189 8.78 8.56 9.90
C ILE A 189 8.68 10.04 10.30
N ASN A 190 8.26 10.91 9.38
CA ASN A 190 8.10 12.34 9.67
C ASN A 190 7.06 12.59 10.77
N SER A 191 5.95 11.84 10.77
CA SER A 191 4.91 11.94 11.80
C SER A 191 5.40 11.44 13.17
N GLU A 192 6.20 10.39 13.20
CA GLU A 192 6.82 9.88 14.44
C GLU A 192 7.83 10.88 14.99
N VAL A 193 8.72 11.41 14.15
CA VAL A 193 9.66 12.47 14.53
C VAL A 193 8.94 13.70 15.09
N GLU A 194 7.85 14.13 14.46
CA GLU A 194 7.01 15.22 14.98
C GLU A 194 6.49 14.89 16.38
N SER A 195 5.93 13.69 16.57
CA SER A 195 5.43 13.24 17.86
C SER A 195 6.52 13.23 18.92
N ASP A 196 7.69 12.67 18.60
CA ASP A 196 8.83 12.57 19.52
C ASP A 196 9.33 13.94 19.95
N LEU A 197 9.61 14.83 18.99
CA LEU A 197 10.12 16.16 19.28
C LEU A 197 9.10 17.02 20.04
N ARG A 198 7.80 16.90 19.72
CA ARG A 198 6.74 17.55 20.51
C ARG A 198 6.72 17.04 21.95
N GLU A 199 6.81 15.73 22.16
CA GLU A 199 6.83 15.13 23.50
C GLU A 199 8.05 15.60 24.31
N LEU A 200 9.22 15.67 23.68
CA LEU A 200 10.43 16.24 24.29
C LEU A 200 10.26 17.72 24.66
N GLY A 201 9.61 18.51 23.79
CA GLY A 201 9.28 19.91 24.07
C GLY A 201 8.35 20.06 25.29
N ILE A 202 7.30 19.23 25.37
CA ILE A 202 6.36 19.19 26.49
C ILE A 202 7.06 18.78 27.79
N ALA A 203 7.91 17.74 27.73
CA ALA A 203 8.68 17.27 28.88
C ALA A 203 9.65 18.34 29.38
N LEU A 204 10.30 19.08 28.47
CA LEU A 204 11.19 20.18 28.81
C LEU A 204 10.46 21.33 29.53
N GLN A 205 9.27 21.70 29.06
CA GLN A 205 8.44 22.70 29.72
C GLN A 205 7.98 22.23 31.10
N SER A 206 7.53 20.99 31.20
CA SER A 206 7.11 20.38 32.46
C SER A 206 8.27 20.34 33.47
N TYR A 207 9.48 20.04 33.01
CA TYR A 207 10.69 20.11 33.83
C TYR A 207 10.93 21.54 34.33
N ALA A 208 10.84 22.54 33.44
CA ALA A 208 11.03 23.94 33.80
C ALA A 208 10.00 24.39 34.84
N ASP A 209 8.73 24.03 34.69
CA ASP A 209 7.67 24.34 35.66
C ASP A 209 7.98 23.78 37.06
N GLN A 210 8.54 22.56 37.13
CA GLN A 210 8.96 21.94 38.40
C GLN A 210 10.24 22.56 38.99
N HIS A 211 11.04 23.25 38.16
CA HIS A 211 12.35 23.80 38.52
C HIS A 211 12.40 25.33 38.42
N GLN A 212 11.29 26.02 38.70
CA GLN A 212 11.21 27.50 38.74
C GLN A 212 11.62 28.16 37.41
N GLY A 213 11.20 27.57 36.30
CA GLY A 213 11.51 28.00 34.94
C GLY A 213 12.90 27.62 34.44
N LYS A 214 13.72 26.93 35.25
CA LYS A 214 15.09 26.56 34.88
C LYS A 214 15.13 25.29 34.02
N LEU A 215 15.82 25.37 32.88
CA LEU A 215 16.08 24.25 31.98
C LEU A 215 17.17 23.30 32.56
N PRO A 216 17.13 22.01 32.20
CA PRO A 216 18.12 21.03 32.66
C PRO A 216 19.51 21.29 32.05
N ASN A 217 20.46 20.41 32.37
CA ASN A 217 21.73 20.39 31.66
C ASN A 217 21.54 19.89 30.22
N MET A 218 21.60 20.81 29.26
CA MET A 218 21.37 20.56 27.82
C MET A 218 22.66 20.35 27.02
N ASN A 219 23.78 20.04 27.68
CA ASN A 219 25.07 19.92 27.00
C ASN A 219 25.17 18.72 26.05
N ASN A 220 24.41 17.65 26.30
CA ASN A 220 24.31 16.47 25.44
C ASN A 220 23.01 15.70 25.70
N SER A 221 22.67 14.78 24.81
CA SER A 221 21.40 14.04 24.87
C SER A 221 21.31 13.10 26.07
N GLU A 222 22.42 12.59 26.60
CA GLU A 222 22.42 11.69 27.76
C GLU A 222 22.02 12.42 29.05
N THR A 223 22.57 13.62 29.29
CA THR A 223 22.21 14.42 30.46
C THR A 223 20.76 14.90 30.41
N VAL A 224 20.24 15.18 29.21
CA VAL A 224 18.82 15.54 29.05
C VAL A 224 17.92 14.34 29.26
N LYS A 225 18.28 13.16 28.74
CA LYS A 225 17.53 11.92 28.97
C LYS A 225 17.44 11.56 30.44
N GLU A 226 18.52 11.73 31.21
CA GLU A 226 18.50 11.54 32.66
C GLU A 226 17.56 12.54 33.35
N ALA A 227 17.59 13.81 32.94
CA ALA A 227 16.77 14.85 33.55
C ALA A 227 15.27 14.76 33.21
N LEU A 228 14.93 14.31 31.99
CA LEU A 228 13.55 14.23 31.49
C LEU A 228 12.96 12.82 31.58
N GLY A 229 13.74 11.81 31.98
CA GLY A 229 13.32 10.41 31.94
C GLY A 229 12.08 10.08 32.78
N ASP A 230 11.85 10.79 33.88
CA ASP A 230 10.63 10.61 34.70
C ASP A 230 9.38 11.30 34.10
N LEU A 231 9.57 12.18 33.11
CA LEU A 231 8.51 12.93 32.44
C LEU A 231 8.12 12.32 31.09
N VAL A 232 9.05 11.58 30.46
CA VAL A 232 8.86 10.93 29.17
C VAL A 232 8.66 9.44 29.39
N TYR A 233 7.44 8.94 29.13
CA TYR A 233 7.06 7.55 29.44
C TYR A 233 7.86 6.50 28.64
N ASP A 234 8.14 6.79 27.36
CA ASP A 234 8.86 5.87 26.47
C ASP A 234 10.26 6.40 26.14
N PRO A 235 11.34 5.69 26.49
CA PRO A 235 12.70 6.05 26.12
C PRO A 235 12.95 6.16 24.61
N ALA A 236 12.07 5.62 23.76
CA ALA A 236 12.13 5.73 22.30
C ALA A 236 11.98 7.19 21.83
N PHE A 237 11.24 8.04 22.56
CA PHE A 237 11.07 9.46 22.22
C PHE A 237 12.39 10.27 22.20
N PHE A 238 13.48 9.73 22.75
CA PHE A 238 14.79 10.39 22.74
C PHE A 238 15.64 10.10 21.50
N VAL A 239 15.20 9.21 20.61
CA VAL A 239 15.96 8.80 19.43
C VAL A 239 15.11 8.88 18.18
N HIS A 240 15.74 9.20 17.05
CA HIS A 240 15.08 9.23 15.75
C HIS A 240 14.63 7.82 15.35
N PRO A 241 13.38 7.62 14.89
CA PRO A 241 12.82 6.28 14.64
C PRO A 241 13.53 5.49 13.54
N GLU A 242 14.03 6.16 12.49
CA GLU A 242 14.80 5.51 11.42
C GLU A 242 16.31 5.33 11.74
N THR A 243 17.01 6.40 12.09
CA THR A 243 18.48 6.35 12.27
C THR A 243 18.91 5.80 13.64
N LEU A 244 18.00 5.77 14.61
CA LEU A 244 18.24 5.45 16.02
C LEU A 244 19.26 6.38 16.69
N GLU A 245 19.60 7.51 16.05
CA GLU A 245 20.46 8.54 16.62
C GLU A 245 19.66 9.41 17.61
N PRO A 246 20.27 9.86 18.72
CA PRO A 246 19.57 10.72 19.66
C PRO A 246 19.27 12.09 19.07
N TYR A 247 18.10 12.64 19.39
CA TYR A 247 17.83 14.06 19.13
C TYR A 247 18.85 14.93 19.89
N LEU A 248 19.32 15.99 19.25
CA LEU A 248 20.35 16.87 19.80
C LEU A 248 19.71 18.03 20.56
N PRO A 249 20.06 18.23 21.85
CA PRO A 249 19.62 19.42 22.59
C PRO A 249 20.45 20.65 22.21
N ASN A 250 19.90 21.84 22.41
CA ASN A 250 20.64 23.10 22.28
C ASN A 250 21.51 23.39 23.53
N PRO A 251 22.85 23.26 23.46
CA PRO A 251 23.71 23.45 24.63
C PRO A 251 23.73 24.90 25.13
N ALA A 252 23.42 25.88 24.28
CA ALA A 252 23.38 27.29 24.66
C ALA A 252 22.22 27.62 25.63
N LEU A 253 21.28 26.69 25.82
CA LEU A 253 20.15 26.80 26.76
C LEU A 253 20.40 26.09 28.09
N SER A 254 21.51 25.35 28.22
CA SER A 254 21.84 24.59 29.43
C SER A 254 21.77 25.47 30.68
N ASN A 255 20.96 25.05 31.67
CA ASN A 255 20.77 25.75 32.95
C ASN A 255 20.19 27.18 32.88
N LYS A 256 19.74 27.67 31.72
CA LYS A 256 19.05 28.96 31.60
C LYS A 256 17.61 28.86 32.07
N THR A 257 16.99 29.99 32.36
CA THR A 257 15.54 30.02 32.57
C THR A 257 14.81 30.27 31.26
N LEU A 258 13.59 29.74 31.10
CA LEU A 258 12.73 30.03 29.95
C LEU A 258 12.49 31.54 29.78
N ALA A 259 12.43 32.29 30.88
CA ALA A 259 12.26 33.74 30.88
C ALA A 259 13.49 34.51 30.34
N ASP A 260 14.69 33.90 30.32
CA ASP A 260 15.90 34.50 29.77
C ASP A 260 16.01 34.30 28.24
N ILE A 261 15.08 33.57 27.63
CA ILE A 261 15.02 33.34 26.19
C ILE A 261 14.22 34.49 25.56
N ASN A 262 14.90 35.34 24.80
CA ASN A 262 14.28 36.53 24.19
C ASN A 262 13.13 36.17 23.24
N ASP A 263 13.36 35.19 22.36
CA ASP A 263 12.43 34.80 21.29
C ASP A 263 12.16 33.28 21.35
N PRO A 264 11.33 32.81 22.30
CA PRO A 264 11.13 31.38 22.55
C PRO A 264 10.52 30.63 21.36
N THR A 265 9.74 31.32 20.51
CA THR A 265 9.14 30.77 19.30
C THR A 265 10.13 30.57 18.14
N GLU A 266 11.34 31.15 18.23
CA GLU A 266 12.39 31.04 17.21
C GLU A 266 13.67 30.39 17.75
N THR A 267 13.68 30.03 19.04
CA THR A 267 14.84 29.41 19.70
C THR A 267 14.66 27.90 19.77
N VAL A 268 15.44 27.15 19.01
CA VAL A 268 15.40 25.68 18.99
C VAL A 268 15.89 25.10 20.31
N THR A 269 15.17 24.11 20.83
CA THR A 269 15.55 23.33 22.03
C THR A 269 16.05 21.93 21.69
N PHE A 270 15.38 21.23 20.78
CA PHE A 270 15.82 19.94 20.23
C PHE A 270 15.70 19.92 18.71
N TYR A 271 16.57 19.15 18.06
CA TYR A 271 16.60 18.97 16.62
C TYR A 271 17.13 17.59 16.23
N GLU A 272 16.80 17.13 15.02
CA GLU A 272 17.39 15.90 14.45
C GLU A 272 18.91 16.04 14.28
N SER A 273 19.65 14.95 14.43
CA SER A 273 21.10 14.92 14.21
C SER A 273 21.48 15.08 12.74
N GLN A 274 20.61 14.66 11.83
CA GLN A 274 20.80 14.69 10.38
C GLN A 274 19.50 15.13 9.69
N PRO A 275 19.58 15.84 8.55
CA PRO A 275 18.41 16.14 7.75
C PRO A 275 17.75 14.86 7.21
N ALA A 276 16.43 14.92 7.02
CA ALA A 276 15.64 13.89 6.34
C ALA A 276 16.03 13.75 4.85
N ALA A 277 15.49 12.74 4.18
CA ALA A 277 15.80 12.45 2.77
C ALA A 277 15.45 13.58 1.80
N ASP A 278 14.51 14.46 2.15
CA ASP A 278 14.15 15.66 1.39
C ASP A 278 15.03 16.89 1.72
N GLY A 279 16.01 16.72 2.62
CA GLY A 279 16.92 17.76 3.10
C GLY A 279 16.34 18.64 4.21
N THR A 280 15.10 18.42 4.64
CA THR A 280 14.50 19.17 5.75
C THR A 280 14.97 18.66 7.10
N ILE A 281 14.83 19.48 8.15
CA ILE A 281 15.18 19.10 9.52
C ILE A 281 14.03 19.41 10.49
N GLY A 282 13.67 18.44 11.31
CA GLY A 282 12.70 18.52 12.37
C GLY A 282 13.32 19.18 13.58
N VAL A 283 12.64 20.19 14.11
CA VAL A 283 13.03 20.93 15.30
C VAL A 283 11.83 21.13 16.21
N VAL A 284 12.10 21.33 17.49
CA VAL A 284 11.13 21.88 18.44
C VAL A 284 11.70 23.12 19.11
N PHE A 285 10.89 24.17 19.16
CA PHE A 285 11.25 25.47 19.73
C PHE A 285 11.03 25.51 21.25
N ALA A 286 11.51 26.55 21.92
CA ALA A 286 11.42 26.68 23.37
C ALA A 286 9.97 26.87 23.88
N ASP A 287 9.07 27.32 23.01
CA ASP A 287 7.62 27.33 23.24
C ASP A 287 6.94 25.97 23.02
N GLY A 288 7.70 24.92 22.66
CA GLY A 288 7.20 23.56 22.45
C GLY A 288 6.59 23.33 21.06
N TYR A 289 6.62 24.33 20.17
CA TYR A 289 6.14 24.18 18.81
C TYR A 289 7.12 23.36 17.97
N TYR A 290 6.62 22.33 17.27
CA TYR A 290 7.39 21.56 16.30
C TYR A 290 7.29 22.18 14.91
N GLN A 291 8.40 22.16 14.18
CA GLN A 291 8.43 22.52 12.76
C GLN A 291 9.46 21.70 11.99
N ARG A 292 9.14 21.41 10.73
CA ARG A 292 10.08 20.90 9.72
C ARG A 292 10.62 22.09 8.93
N LEU A 293 11.93 22.31 8.96
CA LEU A 293 12.60 23.46 8.35
C LEU A 293 13.29 23.07 7.04
N SER A 294 13.22 23.93 6.04
CA SER A 294 14.01 23.79 4.81
C SER A 294 15.51 24.00 5.10
N PRO A 295 16.43 23.58 4.20
CA PRO A 295 17.85 23.86 4.37
C PRO A 295 18.19 25.35 4.55
N GLU A 296 17.46 26.23 3.86
CA GLU A 296 17.67 27.69 3.91
C GLU A 296 17.19 28.28 5.24
N ASP A 297 16.01 27.84 5.71
CA ASP A 297 15.46 28.25 7.00
C ASP A 297 16.30 27.72 8.15
N TRP A 298 16.80 26.48 8.03
CA TRP A 298 17.66 25.85 9.04
C TRP A 298 18.91 26.67 9.29
N GLU A 299 19.64 27.10 8.26
CA GLU A 299 20.84 27.93 8.45
C GLU A 299 20.55 29.25 9.18
N THR A 300 19.39 29.85 8.92
CA THR A 300 18.96 31.08 9.58
C THR A 300 18.63 30.83 11.06
N ILE A 301 17.80 29.80 11.33
CA ILE A 301 17.37 29.43 12.69
C ILE A 301 18.53 28.91 13.53
N LYS A 302 19.46 28.18 12.92
CA LYS A 302 20.67 27.67 13.56
C LYS A 302 21.51 28.79 14.15
N GLN A 303 21.69 29.88 13.39
CA GLN A 303 22.42 31.07 13.83
C GLN A 303 21.66 31.83 14.93
N SER A 304 20.35 32.06 14.78
CA SER A 304 19.55 32.78 15.78
C SER A 304 19.48 32.01 17.11
N SER A 305 19.39 30.68 17.04
CA SER A 305 19.33 29.77 18.19
C SER A 305 20.70 29.49 18.83
N LYS A 306 21.80 29.99 18.25
CA LYS A 306 23.18 29.80 18.73
C LYS A 306 23.60 28.33 18.79
N LEU A 307 23.16 27.55 17.80
CA LEU A 307 23.52 26.14 17.66
C LEU A 307 24.94 25.99 17.04
N PRO A 308 25.68 24.91 17.37
CA PRO A 308 27.03 24.67 16.88
C PRO A 308 27.11 24.33 15.39
#